data_AF-A0A9Q1I3K6-F1
#
_entry.id   AF-A0A9Q1I3K6-F1
#
_cell.length_a   1.000
_cell.length_b   1.000
_cell.length_c   1.000
_cell.angle_alpha   90.00
_cell.angle_beta   90.00
_cell.angle_gamma   90.00
#
_symmetry.space_group_name_H-M   'P 1'
#
loop_
_entity.id
_entity.type
_entity.pdbx_description
1 polymer ?
#
loop_
_entity_poly.entity_id
_entity_poly.type
_entity_poly.pdbx_seq_one_letter_code
_entity_poly.pdbx_strand_id
1 'polypeptide(L)'
;MAGILAWFWNERFWLPHNVTWADLKNTDEATFPQAEDLYLALPLAFCIFMIRLVFERFIARPCALGLKIQANGPQKAQPNAILEKVFTAITKHPDEKRLEGLSKQLDWDVRTIQRWFRQRRNQEKPSTLTRFCESMWRFTFHLYIFTYGVRFLKKTSWIWNTRECWYNYPYQPLTVDLHYYYIVELSFYLSLLFSQFTDIRRKDFLVMVIHHLATISLITFSYVNNMARVGTLVMCLHDAADILLEAAKMANYAKCQRLCNFIFVMFSLVFISSRLGVYPVWILNTTLFESWEIVGPYPSWWVFNFLLLLLQALHTFWSYLIVKIACRAISKGKSGKWNPLHVSKDDRSDIESSSDEEDAPRPAQKLHSSATNGTNGTNGTNGCLPLVSPMHKVTGLPVCAQSWLLYSSHLLLKYNWCLRCLDFSAFQTDKSLYRYK
;
A
#
# COMPACT_ATOMS: atom_id res chain seq x y z
N MET A 1 -22.48 -18.12 19.66
CA MET A 1 -22.25 -16.92 18.80
C MET A 1 -23.05 -15.69 19.26
N ALA A 2 -24.31 -15.83 19.67
CA ALA A 2 -25.14 -14.69 20.13
C ALA A 2 -24.50 -13.83 21.23
N GLY A 3 -23.87 -14.43 22.25
CA GLY A 3 -23.23 -13.66 23.32
C GLY A 3 -22.02 -12.82 22.89
N ILE A 4 -21.27 -13.25 21.87
CA ILE A 4 -20.11 -12.49 21.36
C ILE A 4 -20.57 -11.34 20.46
N LEU A 5 -21.63 -11.55 19.67
CA LEU A 5 -22.25 -10.49 18.88
C LEU A 5 -22.88 -9.41 19.78
N ALA A 6 -23.60 -9.80 20.83
CA ALA A 6 -24.16 -8.85 21.80
C ALA A 6 -23.07 -8.08 22.57
N TRP A 7 -21.96 -8.74 22.90
CA TRP A 7 -20.79 -8.08 23.49
C TRP A 7 -20.13 -7.10 22.50
N PHE A 8 -19.98 -7.50 21.24
CA PHE A 8 -19.38 -6.66 20.21
C PHE A 8 -20.24 -5.43 19.91
N TRP A 9 -21.55 -5.59 19.77
CA TRP A 9 -22.52 -4.52 19.50
C TRP A 9 -22.96 -3.76 20.75
N ASN A 10 -22.14 -3.74 21.81
CA ASN A 10 -22.44 -3.01 23.03
C ASN A 10 -22.54 -1.50 22.74
N GLU A 11 -23.71 -0.91 23.02
CA GLU A 11 -24.03 0.50 22.78
C GLU A 11 -23.02 1.45 23.44
N ARG A 12 -22.51 1.12 24.63
CA ARG A 12 -21.53 1.96 25.34
C ARG A 12 -20.19 2.07 24.63
N PHE A 13 -19.87 1.12 23.76
CA PHE A 13 -18.65 1.16 22.96
C PHE A 13 -18.85 2.01 21.71
N TRP A 14 -19.94 1.77 20.98
CA TRP A 14 -20.16 2.34 19.64
C TRP A 14 -20.83 3.72 19.67
N LEU A 15 -21.70 4.00 20.63
CA LEU A 15 -22.58 5.17 20.58
C LEU A 15 -22.23 6.19 21.68
N PRO A 16 -22.57 7.48 21.46
CA PRO A 16 -22.53 8.51 22.49
C PRO A 16 -23.45 8.19 23.68
N HIS A 17 -23.25 8.89 24.79
CA HIS A 17 -24.11 8.78 25.96
C HIS A 17 -25.57 9.10 25.59
N ASN A 18 -26.51 8.28 26.11
CA ASN A 18 -27.96 8.40 25.88
C ASN A 18 -28.44 8.11 24.46
N VAL A 19 -27.67 7.37 23.65
CA VAL A 19 -28.09 6.89 22.33
C VAL A 19 -28.05 5.37 22.32
N THR A 20 -29.09 4.76 21.76
CA THR A 20 -29.24 3.30 21.59
C THR A 20 -29.33 2.93 20.12
N TRP A 21 -29.12 1.65 19.79
CA TRP A 21 -29.32 1.20 18.40
C TRP A 21 -30.78 1.31 17.94
N ALA A 22 -31.73 1.32 18.87
CA ALA A 22 -33.14 1.52 18.57
C ALA A 22 -33.42 2.91 17.99
N ASP A 23 -32.66 3.92 18.43
CA ASP A 23 -32.80 5.31 17.96
C ASP A 23 -32.27 5.51 16.53
N LEU A 24 -31.38 4.61 16.07
CA LEU A 24 -30.76 4.63 14.74
C LEU A 24 -31.34 3.57 13.80
N LYS A 25 -32.53 3.05 14.11
CA LYS A 25 -33.24 2.14 13.23
C LYS A 25 -33.98 2.91 12.14
N ASN A 26 -33.99 2.37 10.93
CA ASN A 26 -34.74 2.98 9.81
C ASN A 26 -36.23 3.12 10.14
N THR A 27 -36.78 4.29 9.88
CA THR A 27 -38.21 4.63 9.96
C THR A 27 -38.71 5.04 8.56
N ASP A 28 -40.03 5.23 8.42
CA ASP A 28 -40.62 5.72 7.17
C ASP A 28 -40.16 7.15 6.83
N GLU A 29 -39.70 7.91 7.84
CA GLU A 29 -39.28 9.31 7.70
C GLU A 29 -37.77 9.46 7.49
N ALA A 30 -36.96 8.56 8.07
CA ALA A 30 -35.50 8.67 8.04
C ALA A 30 -34.83 7.30 7.96
N THR A 31 -33.88 7.19 7.02
CA THR A 31 -32.96 6.06 6.91
C THR A 31 -31.62 6.40 7.55
N PHE A 32 -31.04 5.48 8.30
CA PHE A 32 -29.73 5.59 8.93
C PHE A 32 -28.80 4.47 8.43
N PRO A 33 -27.46 4.66 8.50
CA PRO A 33 -26.51 3.62 8.12
C PRO A 33 -26.70 2.34 8.96
N GLN A 34 -26.89 1.21 8.29
CA GLN A 34 -27.02 -0.09 8.94
C GLN A 34 -25.76 -0.93 8.68
N ALA A 35 -25.31 -1.71 9.66
CA ALA A 35 -24.10 -2.51 9.49
C ALA A 35 -24.25 -3.55 8.36
N GLU A 36 -25.48 -4.01 8.12
CA GLU A 36 -25.85 -4.94 7.07
C GLU A 36 -25.61 -4.39 5.67
N ASP A 37 -25.68 -3.06 5.50
CA ASP A 37 -25.42 -2.40 4.21
C ASP A 37 -24.01 -2.70 3.69
N LEU A 38 -23.06 -2.85 4.61
CA LEU A 38 -21.66 -3.13 4.27
C LEU A 38 -21.47 -4.54 3.70
N TYR A 39 -22.43 -5.45 3.90
CA TYR A 39 -22.40 -6.76 3.23
C TYR A 39 -22.57 -6.64 1.72
N LEU A 40 -23.20 -5.58 1.21
CA LEU A 40 -23.26 -5.31 -0.23
C LEU A 40 -21.88 -5.02 -0.83
N ALA A 41 -20.93 -4.56 -0.02
CA ALA A 41 -19.60 -4.21 -0.52
C ALA A 41 -18.80 -5.44 -0.99
N LEU A 42 -19.05 -6.64 -0.45
CA LEU A 42 -18.37 -7.86 -0.85
C LEU A 42 -18.72 -8.35 -2.27
N PRO A 43 -20.00 -8.60 -2.61
CA PRO A 43 -20.36 -8.98 -3.98
C PRO A 43 -20.03 -7.85 -4.95
N LEU A 44 -20.16 -6.58 -4.54
CA LEU A 44 -19.78 -5.47 -5.39
C LEU A 44 -18.26 -5.40 -5.62
N ALA A 45 -17.43 -5.70 -4.62
CA ALA A 45 -15.98 -5.81 -4.78
C ALA A 45 -15.60 -6.90 -5.80
N PHE A 46 -16.29 -8.05 -5.77
CA PHE A 46 -16.11 -9.09 -6.77
C PHE A 46 -16.54 -8.63 -8.17
N CYS A 47 -17.68 -7.95 -8.29
CA CYS A 47 -18.12 -7.35 -9.55
C CYS A 47 -17.10 -6.33 -10.09
N ILE A 48 -16.59 -5.43 -9.24
CA ILE A 48 -15.54 -4.46 -9.59
C ILE A 48 -14.28 -5.19 -10.07
N PHE A 49 -13.88 -6.28 -9.40
CA PHE A 49 -12.76 -7.10 -9.83
C PHE A 49 -13.01 -7.76 -11.19
N MET A 50 -14.22 -8.25 -11.47
CA MET A 50 -14.56 -8.79 -12.80
C MET A 50 -14.58 -7.71 -13.88
N ILE A 51 -15.13 -6.53 -13.59
CA ILE A 51 -15.10 -5.37 -14.48
C ILE A 51 -13.66 -4.98 -14.78
N ARG A 52 -12.77 -5.00 -13.78
CA ARG A 52 -11.33 -4.76 -13.98
C ARG A 52 -10.74 -5.70 -15.02
N LEU A 53 -10.98 -7.01 -14.92
CA LEU A 53 -10.44 -7.99 -15.87
C LEU A 53 -10.91 -7.71 -17.30
N VAL A 54 -12.19 -7.34 -17.46
CA VAL A 54 -12.77 -6.93 -18.74
C VAL A 54 -12.14 -5.63 -19.24
N PHE A 55 -12.03 -4.61 -18.38
CA PHE A 55 -11.43 -3.32 -18.72
C PHE A 55 -9.97 -3.46 -19.15
N GLU A 56 -9.16 -4.21 -18.40
CA GLU A 56 -7.76 -4.44 -18.73
C GLU A 56 -7.61 -5.16 -20.08
N ARG A 57 -8.51 -6.11 -20.36
CA ARG A 57 -8.49 -6.89 -21.61
C ARG A 57 -8.91 -6.08 -22.83
N PHE A 58 -10.01 -5.33 -22.72
CA PHE A 58 -10.68 -4.71 -23.88
C PHE A 58 -10.40 -3.22 -24.05
N ILE A 59 -9.98 -2.51 -23.00
CA ILE A 59 -9.73 -1.06 -23.05
C ILE A 59 -8.24 -0.78 -22.82
N ALA A 60 -7.70 -1.18 -21.66
CA ALA A 60 -6.36 -0.78 -21.28
C ALA A 60 -5.27 -1.37 -22.17
N ARG A 61 -5.38 -2.66 -22.54
CA ARG A 61 -4.40 -3.32 -23.40
C ARG A 61 -4.36 -2.75 -24.82
N PRO A 62 -5.49 -2.53 -25.53
CA PRO A 62 -5.48 -1.81 -26.80
C PRO A 62 -4.87 -0.40 -26.70
N CYS A 63 -5.20 0.37 -25.66
CA CYS A 63 -4.60 1.69 -25.42
C CYS A 63 -3.07 1.60 -25.24
N ALA A 64 -2.59 0.64 -24.46
CA ALA A 64 -1.16 0.42 -24.24
C ALA A 64 -0.41 0.09 -25.55
N LEU A 65 -1.02 -0.76 -26.39
CA LEU A 65 -0.46 -1.12 -27.71
C LEU A 65 -0.47 0.06 -28.68
N GLY A 66 -1.54 0.87 -28.68
CA GLY A 66 -1.62 2.11 -29.45
C GLY A 66 -0.52 3.11 -29.08
N LEU A 67 -0.15 3.17 -27.80
CA LEU A 67 0.99 3.95 -27.29
C LEU A 67 2.36 3.31 -27.52
N LYS A 68 2.43 2.19 -28.26
CA LYS A 68 3.65 1.42 -28.55
C LYS A 68 4.42 0.99 -27.28
N ILE A 69 3.70 0.75 -26.18
CA ILE A 69 4.29 0.20 -24.95
C ILE A 69 4.69 -1.24 -25.24
N GLN A 70 5.97 -1.55 -25.09
CA GLN A 70 6.50 -2.88 -25.41
C GLN A 70 5.82 -3.95 -24.55
N ALA A 71 5.20 -4.92 -25.22
CA ALA A 71 4.67 -6.13 -24.60
C ALA A 71 5.77 -7.14 -24.23
N ASN A 72 7.03 -6.87 -24.59
CA ASN A 72 8.15 -7.74 -24.32
C ASN A 72 8.37 -7.79 -22.80
N GLY A 73 7.98 -8.91 -22.20
CA GLY A 73 8.27 -9.21 -20.80
C GLY A 73 9.77 -9.34 -20.55
N PRO A 74 10.17 -9.56 -19.29
CA PRO A 74 11.55 -9.86 -18.93
C PRO A 74 12.10 -11.02 -19.80
N GLN A 75 13.37 -10.94 -20.18
CA GLN A 75 14.02 -12.01 -20.95
C GLN A 75 13.83 -13.34 -20.24
N LYS A 76 13.36 -14.35 -20.98
CA LYS A 76 13.12 -15.66 -20.39
C LYS A 76 14.44 -16.36 -20.08
N ALA A 77 14.57 -16.89 -18.85
CA ALA A 77 15.69 -17.74 -18.48
C ALA A 77 15.66 -19.02 -19.33
N GLN A 78 16.84 -19.56 -19.65
CA GLN A 78 16.92 -20.80 -20.43
C GLN A 78 16.24 -21.96 -19.66
N PRO A 79 15.50 -22.85 -20.32
CA PRO A 79 14.83 -23.94 -19.64
C PRO A 79 15.85 -24.91 -19.03
N ASN A 80 15.91 -24.99 -17.70
CA ASN A 80 16.76 -25.94 -16.97
C ASN A 80 15.98 -26.49 -15.77
N ALA A 81 15.66 -27.79 -15.80
CA ALA A 81 14.82 -28.43 -14.80
C ALA A 81 15.47 -28.50 -13.40
N ILE A 82 16.80 -28.62 -13.34
CA ILE A 82 17.55 -28.66 -12.08
C ILE A 82 17.52 -27.29 -11.41
N LEU A 83 17.85 -26.24 -12.17
CA LEU A 83 17.82 -24.86 -11.66
C LEU A 83 16.39 -24.44 -11.27
N GLU A 84 15.38 -24.81 -12.06
CA GLU A 84 13.98 -24.53 -11.74
C GLU A 84 13.54 -25.24 -10.45
N LYS A 85 13.92 -26.52 -10.27
CA LYS A 85 13.61 -27.26 -9.03
C LYS A 85 14.24 -26.60 -7.81
N VAL A 86 15.50 -26.16 -7.91
CA VAL A 86 16.17 -25.43 -6.82
C VAL A 86 15.46 -24.10 -6.55
N PHE A 87 15.12 -23.36 -7.61
CA PHE A 87 14.46 -22.07 -7.51
C PHE A 87 13.10 -22.15 -6.81
N THR A 88 12.27 -23.14 -7.18
CA THR A 88 10.91 -23.26 -6.64
C THR A 88 10.85 -23.98 -5.30
N ALA A 89 11.73 -24.96 -5.06
CA ALA A 89 11.62 -25.85 -3.90
C ALA A 89 12.63 -25.56 -2.78
N ILE A 90 13.74 -24.87 -3.07
CA ILE A 90 14.82 -24.68 -2.09
C ILE A 90 15.04 -23.19 -1.80
N THR A 91 15.46 -22.41 -2.79
CA THR A 91 15.77 -21.00 -2.60
C THR A 91 15.76 -20.22 -3.91
N LYS A 92 15.25 -18.98 -3.86
CA LYS A 92 15.35 -17.99 -4.95
C LYS A 92 16.71 -17.29 -5.00
N HIS A 93 17.47 -17.33 -3.89
CA HIS A 93 18.78 -16.71 -3.71
C HIS A 93 19.77 -17.78 -3.20
N PRO A 94 20.36 -18.58 -4.09
CA PRO A 94 21.35 -19.58 -3.70
C PRO A 94 22.64 -18.92 -3.21
N ASP A 95 23.22 -19.48 -2.16
CA ASP A 95 24.52 -19.13 -1.60
C ASP A 95 25.68 -19.66 -2.47
N GLU A 96 26.89 -19.14 -2.24
CA GLU A 96 28.07 -19.42 -3.07
C GLU A 96 28.38 -20.93 -3.14
N LYS A 97 28.33 -21.64 -2.01
CA LYS A 97 28.54 -23.10 -1.95
C LYS A 97 27.53 -23.87 -2.82
N ARG A 98 26.28 -23.43 -2.86
CA ARG A 98 25.23 -24.04 -3.67
C ARG A 98 25.42 -23.75 -5.15
N LEU A 99 25.85 -22.53 -5.48
CA LEU A 99 26.19 -22.18 -6.86
C LEU A 99 27.35 -23.04 -7.39
N GLU A 100 28.38 -23.29 -6.58
CA GLU A 100 29.48 -24.20 -6.93
C GLU A 100 29.01 -25.65 -7.11
N GLY A 101 28.14 -26.14 -6.22
CA GLY A 101 27.55 -27.48 -6.35
C GLY A 101 26.74 -27.62 -7.65
N LEU A 102 25.95 -26.61 -8.00
CA LEU A 102 25.18 -26.59 -9.24
C LEU A 102 26.06 -26.44 -10.48
N SER A 103 27.16 -25.68 -10.38
CA SER A 103 28.16 -25.55 -11.43
C SER A 103 28.77 -26.91 -11.78
N LYS A 104 29.17 -27.69 -10.77
CA LYS A 104 29.69 -29.06 -10.96
C LYS A 104 28.64 -30.02 -11.52
N GLN A 105 27.39 -29.90 -11.11
CA GLN A 105 26.31 -30.79 -11.56
C GLN A 105 25.88 -30.52 -13.01
N LEU A 106 25.87 -29.25 -13.42
CA LEU A 106 25.37 -28.81 -14.72
C LEU A 106 26.47 -28.59 -15.76
N ASP A 107 27.73 -28.63 -15.34
CA ASP A 107 28.90 -28.20 -16.12
C ASP A 107 28.74 -26.77 -16.66
N TRP A 108 28.19 -25.88 -15.83
CA TRP A 108 27.95 -24.48 -16.15
C TRP A 108 28.86 -23.59 -15.31
N ASP A 109 29.32 -22.48 -15.88
CA ASP A 109 30.01 -21.45 -15.12
C ASP A 109 29.08 -20.83 -14.05
N VAL A 110 29.65 -20.54 -12.87
CA VAL A 110 28.91 -19.97 -11.73
C VAL A 110 28.19 -18.67 -12.11
N ARG A 111 28.81 -17.81 -12.95
CA ARG A 111 28.17 -16.55 -13.38
C ARG A 111 26.97 -16.82 -14.28
N THR A 112 27.00 -17.87 -15.08
CA THR A 112 25.88 -18.27 -15.93
C THR A 112 24.70 -18.73 -15.08
N ILE A 113 24.96 -19.49 -14.02
CA ILE A 113 23.94 -19.91 -13.05
C ILE A 113 23.39 -18.69 -12.29
N GLN A 114 24.25 -17.80 -11.80
CA GLN A 114 23.82 -16.55 -11.14
C GLN A 114 22.94 -15.70 -12.08
N ARG A 115 23.35 -15.55 -13.35
CA ARG A 115 22.57 -14.85 -14.38
C ARG A 115 21.23 -15.53 -14.61
N TRP A 116 21.18 -16.86 -14.64
CA TRP A 116 19.94 -17.62 -14.76
C TRP A 116 19.00 -17.32 -13.60
N PHE A 117 19.47 -17.41 -12.35
CA PHE A 117 18.67 -17.09 -11.16
C PHE A 117 18.16 -15.65 -11.19
N ARG A 118 19.02 -14.70 -11.59
CA ARG A 118 18.64 -13.29 -11.78
C ARG A 118 17.56 -13.11 -12.85
N GLN A 119 17.70 -13.76 -14.01
CA GLN A 119 16.70 -13.74 -15.08
C GLN A 119 15.38 -14.37 -14.62
N ARG A 120 15.44 -15.52 -13.91
CA ARG A 120 14.26 -16.23 -13.41
C ARG A 120 13.51 -15.45 -12.34
N ARG A 121 14.22 -14.74 -11.43
CA ARG A 121 13.60 -13.77 -10.51
C ARG A 121 12.94 -12.62 -11.27
N ASN A 122 13.60 -12.11 -12.31
CA ASN A 122 13.04 -11.03 -13.12
C ASN A 122 11.81 -11.46 -13.93
N GLN A 123 11.72 -12.71 -14.38
CA GLN A 123 10.53 -13.27 -15.05
C GLN A 123 9.28 -13.27 -14.18
N GLU A 124 9.42 -13.34 -12.85
CA GLU A 124 8.28 -13.23 -11.93
C GLU A 124 7.75 -11.80 -11.81
N LYS A 125 8.48 -10.78 -12.28
CA LYS A 125 8.04 -9.39 -12.20
C LYS A 125 7.00 -9.09 -13.28
N PRO A 126 5.97 -8.28 -12.97
CA PRO A 126 4.93 -7.97 -13.95
C PRO A 126 5.52 -7.10 -15.06
N SER A 127 5.07 -7.34 -16.30
CA SER A 127 5.53 -6.59 -17.48
C SER A 127 5.16 -5.11 -17.38
N THR A 128 5.87 -4.24 -18.12
CA THR A 128 5.52 -2.81 -18.19
C THR A 128 4.10 -2.59 -18.73
N LEU A 129 3.66 -3.45 -19.67
CA LEU A 129 2.29 -3.42 -20.19
C LEU A 129 1.27 -3.74 -19.10
N THR A 130 1.52 -4.79 -18.30
CA THR A 130 0.64 -5.16 -17.17
C THR A 130 0.53 -4.00 -16.17
N ARG A 131 1.66 -3.43 -15.75
CA ARG A 131 1.69 -2.28 -14.83
C ARG A 131 0.95 -1.05 -15.40
N PHE A 132 1.04 -0.81 -16.70
CA PHE A 132 0.27 0.26 -17.34
C PHE A 132 -1.24 -0.02 -17.30
N CYS A 133 -1.66 -1.25 -17.58
CA CYS A 133 -3.08 -1.63 -17.55
C CYS A 133 -3.65 -1.50 -16.13
N GLU A 134 -2.91 -1.97 -15.12
CA GLU A 134 -3.26 -1.81 -13.70
C GLU A 134 -3.40 -0.33 -13.31
N SER A 135 -2.43 0.51 -13.68
CA SER A 135 -2.47 1.95 -13.39
C SER A 135 -3.61 2.64 -14.14
N MET A 136 -3.93 2.23 -15.36
CA MET A 136 -5.03 2.81 -16.12
C MET A 136 -6.39 2.46 -15.50
N TRP A 137 -6.59 1.22 -15.05
CA TRP A 137 -7.80 0.84 -14.30
C TRP A 137 -7.98 1.69 -13.05
N ARG A 138 -6.91 1.79 -12.23
CA ARG A 138 -6.94 2.62 -11.01
C ARG A 138 -7.21 4.08 -11.35
N PHE A 139 -6.54 4.64 -12.34
CA PHE A 139 -6.77 6.02 -12.78
C PHE A 139 -8.24 6.25 -13.15
N THR A 140 -8.84 5.37 -13.96
CA THR A 140 -10.24 5.51 -14.37
C THR A 140 -11.20 5.43 -13.18
N PHE A 141 -10.97 4.52 -12.24
CA PHE A 141 -11.82 4.41 -11.04
C PHE A 141 -11.69 5.64 -10.13
N HIS A 142 -10.47 6.04 -9.77
CA HIS A 142 -10.26 7.21 -8.90
C HIS A 142 -10.81 8.49 -9.55
N LEU A 143 -10.65 8.65 -10.87
CA LEU A 143 -11.23 9.78 -11.60
C LEU A 143 -12.76 9.77 -11.51
N TYR A 144 -13.39 8.62 -11.73
CA TYR A 144 -14.84 8.49 -11.62
C TYR A 144 -15.32 8.87 -10.21
N ILE A 145 -14.77 8.23 -9.19
CA ILE A 145 -15.27 8.36 -7.82
C ILE A 145 -14.96 9.73 -7.21
N PHE A 146 -13.79 10.31 -7.50
CA PHE A 146 -13.47 11.68 -7.10
C PHE A 146 -14.41 12.70 -7.74
N THR A 147 -14.71 12.55 -9.05
CA THR A 147 -15.64 13.48 -9.70
C THR A 147 -17.07 13.31 -9.18
N TYR A 148 -17.46 12.13 -8.74
CA TYR A 148 -18.70 11.90 -8.02
C TYR A 148 -18.67 12.58 -6.64
N GLY A 149 -17.64 12.34 -5.84
CA GLY A 149 -17.43 12.90 -4.50
C GLY A 149 -17.44 14.42 -4.49
N VAL A 150 -16.73 15.08 -5.41
CA VAL A 150 -16.72 16.55 -5.53
C VAL A 150 -18.11 17.09 -5.90
N ARG A 151 -18.83 16.44 -6.82
CA ARG A 151 -20.20 16.86 -7.20
C ARG A 151 -21.20 16.71 -6.06
N PHE A 152 -21.05 15.65 -5.27
CA PHE A 152 -21.85 15.41 -4.07
C PHE A 152 -21.53 16.44 -2.99
N LEU A 153 -20.25 16.53 -2.57
CA LEU A 153 -19.82 17.39 -1.48
C LEU A 153 -20.09 18.87 -1.73
N LYS A 154 -20.02 19.33 -2.98
CA LYS A 154 -20.36 20.74 -3.32
C LYS A 154 -21.79 21.13 -2.91
N LYS A 155 -22.71 20.17 -2.83
CA LYS A 155 -24.10 20.40 -2.40
C LYS A 155 -24.29 20.37 -0.87
N THR A 156 -23.26 19.99 -0.13
CA THR A 156 -23.32 19.75 1.32
C THR A 156 -22.78 20.95 2.09
N SER A 157 -23.28 21.20 3.30
CA SER A 157 -22.80 22.30 4.15
C SER A 157 -21.43 22.00 4.77
N TRP A 158 -21.17 20.73 5.09
CA TRP A 158 -19.97 20.31 5.84
C TRP A 158 -18.67 20.36 5.05
N ILE A 159 -18.70 20.53 3.72
CA ILE A 159 -17.50 20.82 2.94
C ILE A 159 -16.95 22.24 3.25
N TRP A 160 -17.81 23.17 3.68
CA TRP A 160 -17.44 24.57 3.94
C TRP A 160 -17.26 24.85 5.42
N ASN A 161 -18.01 24.16 6.28
CA ASN A 161 -17.93 24.26 7.74
C ASN A 161 -17.90 22.86 8.36
N THR A 162 -16.75 22.45 8.86
CA THR A 162 -16.55 21.09 9.39
C THR A 162 -17.38 20.79 10.64
N ARG A 163 -17.81 21.81 11.41
CA ARG A 163 -18.70 21.64 12.57
C ARG A 163 -20.05 21.01 12.20
N GLU A 164 -20.51 21.24 10.96
CA GLU A 164 -21.73 20.62 10.42
C GLU A 164 -21.60 19.10 10.27
N CYS A 165 -20.39 18.53 10.36
CA CYS A 165 -20.22 17.07 10.48
C CYS A 165 -20.83 16.52 11.77
N TRP A 166 -20.88 17.32 12.83
CA TRP A 166 -21.22 16.87 14.19
C TRP A 166 -22.54 17.42 14.71
N TYR A 167 -23.10 18.46 14.09
CA TYR A 167 -24.44 18.91 14.45
C TYR A 167 -25.49 17.84 14.18
N ASN A 168 -26.39 17.66 15.14
CA ASN A 168 -27.38 16.58 15.19
C ASN A 168 -26.78 15.17 15.13
N TYR A 169 -25.48 14.99 15.35
CA TYR A 169 -24.89 13.67 15.47
C TYR A 169 -25.37 12.99 16.77
N PRO A 170 -25.75 11.69 16.75
CA PRO A 170 -25.71 10.74 15.63
C PRO A 170 -27.02 10.63 14.82
N TYR A 171 -28.00 11.52 15.01
CA TYR A 171 -29.29 11.56 14.30
C TYR A 171 -29.19 12.22 12.92
N GLN A 172 -28.27 11.73 12.08
CA GLN A 172 -28.05 12.23 10.73
C GLN A 172 -28.60 11.23 9.70
N PRO A 173 -29.64 11.57 8.93
CA PRO A 173 -30.18 10.67 7.91
C PRO A 173 -29.17 10.38 6.80
N LEU A 174 -29.12 9.11 6.41
CA LEU A 174 -28.37 8.61 5.27
C LEU A 174 -29.13 8.90 3.98
N THR A 175 -28.54 9.67 3.09
CA THR A 175 -29.06 9.86 1.74
C THR A 175 -28.59 8.75 0.80
N VAL A 176 -29.36 8.49 -0.27
CA VAL A 176 -29.02 7.47 -1.28
C VAL A 176 -27.66 7.77 -1.94
N ASP A 177 -27.39 9.04 -2.23
CA ASP A 177 -26.12 9.46 -2.83
C ASP A 177 -24.91 9.18 -1.92
N LEU A 178 -25.09 9.37 -0.60
CA LEU A 178 -24.09 9.13 0.43
C LEU A 178 -23.85 7.62 0.61
N HIS A 179 -24.92 6.84 0.65
CA HIS A 179 -24.86 5.37 0.69
C HIS A 179 -24.11 4.83 -0.54
N TYR A 180 -24.48 5.28 -1.74
CA TYR A 180 -23.79 4.89 -2.98
C TYR A 180 -22.30 5.20 -2.93
N TYR A 181 -21.91 6.40 -2.48
CA TYR A 181 -20.51 6.79 -2.37
C TYR A 181 -19.74 5.80 -1.49
N TYR A 182 -20.26 5.54 -0.28
CA TYR A 182 -19.62 4.68 0.70
C TYR A 182 -19.47 3.24 0.24
N ILE A 183 -20.55 2.66 -0.30
CA ILE A 183 -20.55 1.25 -0.71
C ILE A 183 -19.61 1.04 -1.91
N VAL A 184 -19.59 1.96 -2.88
CA VAL A 184 -18.69 1.88 -4.04
C VAL A 184 -17.23 2.03 -3.63
N GLU A 185 -16.91 3.01 -2.79
CA GLU A 185 -15.55 3.26 -2.30
C GLU A 185 -15.04 2.05 -1.50
N LEU A 186 -15.82 1.56 -0.53
CA LEU A 186 -15.47 0.39 0.27
C LEU A 186 -15.24 -0.85 -0.59
N SER A 187 -16.12 -1.09 -1.58
CA SER A 187 -16.01 -2.22 -2.50
C SER A 187 -14.73 -2.17 -3.32
N PHE A 188 -14.34 -0.98 -3.76
CA PHE A 188 -13.11 -0.80 -4.50
C PHE A 188 -11.87 -1.06 -3.64
N TYR A 189 -11.80 -0.51 -2.42
CA TYR A 189 -10.70 -0.79 -1.50
C TYR A 189 -10.61 -2.27 -1.11
N LEU A 190 -11.74 -2.95 -0.92
CA LEU A 190 -11.78 -4.41 -0.72
C LEU A 190 -11.23 -5.16 -1.94
N SER A 191 -11.60 -4.75 -3.16
CA SER A 191 -11.07 -5.34 -4.40
C SER A 191 -9.56 -5.13 -4.55
N LEU A 192 -9.04 -3.97 -4.13
CA LEU A 192 -7.61 -3.67 -4.11
C LEU A 192 -6.86 -4.49 -3.07
N LEU A 193 -7.44 -4.67 -1.87
CA LEU A 193 -6.86 -5.52 -0.84
C LEU A 193 -6.73 -6.97 -1.33
N PHE A 194 -7.76 -7.52 -1.99
CA PHE A 194 -7.69 -8.85 -2.59
C PHE A 194 -6.62 -8.94 -3.68
N SER A 195 -6.59 -7.97 -4.60
CA SER A 195 -5.57 -7.92 -5.66
C SER A 195 -4.15 -7.87 -5.12
N GLN A 196 -3.94 -7.22 -3.98
CA GLN A 196 -2.61 -7.10 -3.38
C GLN A 196 -2.02 -8.47 -3.01
N PHE A 197 -2.85 -9.47 -2.66
CA PHE A 197 -2.40 -10.83 -2.37
C PHE A 197 -2.09 -11.67 -3.61
N THR A 198 -2.76 -11.38 -4.73
CA THR A 198 -2.50 -12.02 -6.02
C THR A 198 -1.32 -11.37 -6.75
N ASP A 199 -1.10 -10.07 -6.52
CA ASP A 199 0.00 -9.31 -7.09
C ASP A 199 1.33 -9.66 -6.41
N ILE A 200 2.43 -9.50 -7.14
CA ILE A 200 3.77 -9.85 -6.65
C ILE A 200 4.14 -8.96 -5.47
N ARG A 201 4.52 -9.59 -4.35
CA ARG A 201 4.90 -8.92 -3.11
C ARG A 201 6.13 -8.01 -3.32
N ARG A 202 5.93 -6.71 -3.13
CA ARG A 202 6.96 -5.66 -3.15
C ARG A 202 7.46 -5.36 -1.73
N LYS A 203 8.60 -4.69 -1.53
CA LYS A 203 9.08 -4.37 -0.16
C LYS A 203 8.20 -3.34 0.58
N ASP A 204 7.36 -2.58 -0.14
CA ASP A 204 6.30 -1.74 0.42
C ASP A 204 4.99 -2.51 0.72
N PHE A 205 4.97 -3.83 0.52
CA PHE A 205 3.77 -4.66 0.69
C PHE A 205 3.14 -4.52 2.07
N LEU A 206 3.94 -4.63 3.15
CA LEU A 206 3.41 -4.56 4.52
C LEU A 206 2.81 -3.17 4.82
N VAL A 207 3.52 -2.10 4.43
CA VAL A 207 3.05 -0.73 4.63
C VAL A 207 1.75 -0.48 3.85
N MET A 208 1.67 -0.96 2.61
CA MET A 208 0.45 -0.87 1.80
C MET A 208 -0.69 -1.71 2.38
N VAL A 209 -0.43 -2.90 2.91
CA VAL A 209 -1.48 -3.72 3.57
C VAL A 209 -1.98 -3.04 4.84
N ILE A 210 -1.09 -2.52 5.69
CA ILE A 210 -1.47 -1.76 6.88
C ILE A 210 -2.35 -0.56 6.49
N HIS A 211 -1.98 0.16 5.43
CA HIS A 211 -2.78 1.26 4.90
C HIS A 211 -4.17 0.83 4.42
N HIS A 212 -4.27 -0.26 3.64
CA HIS A 212 -5.57 -0.76 3.16
C HIS A 212 -6.45 -1.22 4.33
N LEU A 213 -5.87 -1.90 5.32
CA LEU A 213 -6.60 -2.29 6.52
C LEU A 213 -7.07 -1.06 7.31
N ALA A 214 -6.23 -0.03 7.45
CA ALA A 214 -6.60 1.21 8.14
C ALA A 214 -7.70 1.98 7.41
N THR A 215 -7.62 2.12 6.09
CA THR A 215 -8.62 2.82 5.26
C THR A 215 -9.95 2.07 5.22
N ILE A 216 -9.95 0.76 4.99
CA ILE A 216 -11.16 -0.08 5.04
C ILE A 216 -11.81 0.01 6.44
N SER A 217 -10.99 -0.02 7.50
CA SER A 217 -11.48 0.16 8.87
C SER A 217 -12.09 1.55 9.05
N LEU A 218 -11.44 2.63 8.60
CA LEU A 218 -11.98 3.99 8.71
C LEU A 218 -13.31 4.17 7.97
N ILE A 219 -13.44 3.64 6.75
CA ILE A 219 -14.70 3.69 5.99
C ILE A 219 -15.79 2.90 6.74
N THR A 220 -15.47 1.70 7.20
CA THR A 220 -16.41 0.84 7.96
C THR A 220 -16.85 1.50 9.27
N PHE A 221 -15.89 1.97 10.09
CA PHE A 221 -16.18 2.62 11.37
C PHE A 221 -16.96 3.92 11.18
N SER A 222 -16.58 4.76 10.21
CA SER A 222 -17.33 6.00 9.97
C SER A 222 -18.76 5.73 9.49
N TYR A 223 -19.00 4.66 8.73
CA TYR A 223 -20.35 4.28 8.33
C TYR A 223 -21.17 3.74 9.50
N VAL A 224 -20.66 2.73 10.22
CA VAL A 224 -21.38 2.07 11.33
C VAL A 224 -21.69 3.02 12.49
N ASN A 225 -20.81 3.98 12.77
CA ASN A 225 -21.03 4.98 13.83
C ASN A 225 -21.82 6.21 13.32
N ASN A 226 -22.35 6.19 12.09
CA ASN A 226 -23.00 7.32 11.45
C ASN A 226 -22.14 8.61 11.40
N MET A 227 -20.81 8.49 11.34
CA MET A 227 -19.88 9.60 11.09
C MET A 227 -19.69 9.83 9.58
N ALA A 228 -20.74 9.62 8.79
CA ALA A 228 -20.64 9.54 7.34
C ALA A 228 -20.22 10.88 6.71
N ARG A 229 -20.66 12.00 7.29
CA ARG A 229 -20.29 13.36 6.82
C ARG A 229 -18.79 13.58 6.81
N VAL A 230 -18.11 13.35 7.95
CA VAL A 230 -16.65 13.52 8.02
C VAL A 230 -15.92 12.48 7.17
N GLY A 231 -16.42 11.24 7.10
CA GLY A 231 -15.77 10.23 6.27
C GLY A 231 -15.85 10.53 4.77
N THR A 232 -16.90 11.20 4.27
CA THR A 232 -16.89 11.70 2.87
C THR A 232 -15.83 12.76 2.60
N LEU A 233 -15.53 13.62 3.58
CA LEU A 233 -14.44 14.60 3.47
C LEU A 233 -13.08 13.89 3.44
N VAL A 234 -12.92 12.86 4.29
CA VAL A 234 -11.72 12.01 4.26
C VAL A 234 -11.56 11.37 2.89
N MET A 235 -12.53 10.60 2.39
CA MET A 235 -12.45 9.90 1.10
C MET A 235 -12.11 10.87 -0.04
N CYS A 236 -12.89 11.95 -0.22
CA CYS A 236 -12.68 12.89 -1.32
C CYS A 236 -11.32 13.61 -1.25
N LEU A 237 -10.84 13.96 -0.06
CA LEU A 237 -9.51 14.55 0.11
C LEU A 237 -8.41 13.57 -0.29
N HIS A 238 -8.65 12.27 -0.12
CA HIS A 238 -7.68 11.23 -0.46
C HIS A 238 -7.59 10.95 -1.96
N ASP A 239 -8.72 10.86 -2.64
CA ASP A 239 -8.77 10.45 -4.05
C ASP A 239 -8.09 11.46 -5.00
N ALA A 240 -8.06 12.74 -4.62
CA ALA A 240 -7.52 13.83 -5.45
C ALA A 240 -6.08 13.60 -5.91
N ALA A 241 -5.21 13.14 -5.00
CA ALA A 241 -3.79 12.92 -5.30
C ALA A 241 -3.56 11.61 -6.07
N ASP A 242 -4.42 10.61 -5.87
CA ASP A 242 -4.25 9.28 -6.46
C ASP A 242 -4.47 9.29 -7.98
N ILE A 243 -5.36 10.15 -8.47
CA ILE A 243 -5.53 10.40 -9.91
C ILE A 243 -4.21 10.85 -10.55
N LEU A 244 -3.54 11.84 -9.94
CA LEU A 244 -2.28 12.38 -10.45
C LEU A 244 -1.14 11.34 -10.33
N LEU A 245 -1.14 10.54 -9.26
CA LEU A 245 -0.17 9.47 -9.07
C LEU A 245 -0.26 8.41 -10.17
N GLU A 246 -1.46 7.91 -10.46
CA GLU A 246 -1.66 6.89 -11.50
C GLU A 246 -1.42 7.46 -12.90
N ALA A 247 -1.78 8.72 -13.15
CA ALA A 247 -1.46 9.41 -14.41
C ALA A 247 0.06 9.55 -14.63
N ALA A 248 0.83 9.89 -13.59
CA ALA A 248 2.29 9.98 -13.67
C ALA A 248 2.93 8.62 -13.99
N LYS A 249 2.44 7.53 -13.37
CA LYS A 249 2.89 6.16 -13.68
C LYS A 249 2.61 5.79 -15.13
N MET A 250 1.40 6.05 -15.62
CA MET A 250 1.02 5.80 -17.01
C MET A 250 1.93 6.56 -17.99
N ALA A 251 2.17 7.85 -17.76
CA ALA A 251 3.04 8.67 -18.59
C ALA A 251 4.50 8.15 -18.60
N ASN A 252 4.99 7.65 -17.46
CA ASN A 252 6.30 7.02 -17.38
C ASN A 252 6.37 5.71 -18.17
N TYR A 253 5.36 4.85 -18.08
CA TYR A 253 5.33 3.59 -18.83
C TYR A 253 5.23 3.83 -20.34
N ALA A 254 4.56 4.90 -20.76
CA ALA A 254 4.52 5.38 -22.14
C ALA A 254 5.82 6.08 -22.61
N LYS A 255 6.83 6.21 -21.73
CA LYS A 255 8.10 6.93 -21.99
C LYS A 255 7.92 8.42 -22.34
N CYS A 256 6.80 9.03 -21.95
CA CYS A 256 6.51 10.45 -22.16
C CYS A 256 7.10 11.31 -21.03
N GLN A 257 8.42 11.52 -21.05
CA GLN A 257 9.12 12.04 -19.87
C GLN A 257 8.71 13.46 -19.43
N ARG A 258 8.50 14.37 -20.39
CA ARG A 258 8.06 15.74 -20.08
C ARG A 258 6.71 15.75 -19.36
N LEU A 259 5.76 14.98 -19.86
CA LEU A 259 4.42 14.84 -19.28
C LEU A 259 4.48 14.16 -17.90
N CYS A 260 5.18 13.03 -17.80
CA CYS A 260 5.38 12.30 -16.54
C CYS A 260 5.85 13.24 -15.43
N ASN A 261 6.83 14.09 -15.74
CA ASN A 261 7.43 14.90 -14.72
C ASN A 261 6.61 16.14 -14.36
N PHE A 262 5.93 16.74 -15.34
CA PHE A 262 4.93 17.77 -15.06
C PHE A 262 3.84 17.25 -14.13
N ILE A 263 3.27 16.08 -14.44
CA ILE A 263 2.26 15.44 -13.58
C ILE A 263 2.85 15.08 -12.22
N PHE A 264 4.09 14.59 -12.14
CA PHE A 264 4.74 14.26 -10.87
C PHE A 264 4.90 15.48 -9.96
N VAL A 265 5.23 16.65 -10.50
CA VAL A 265 5.29 17.90 -9.73
C VAL A 265 3.90 18.28 -9.21
N MET A 266 2.88 18.23 -10.08
CA MET A 266 1.48 18.48 -9.66
C MET A 266 1.02 17.50 -8.57
N PHE A 267 1.29 16.21 -8.75
CA PHE A 267 1.05 15.17 -7.76
C PHE A 267 1.71 15.50 -6.42
N SER A 268 3.00 15.87 -6.45
CA SER A 268 3.76 16.16 -5.23
C SER A 268 3.17 17.36 -4.48
N LEU A 269 2.81 18.42 -5.19
CA LEU A 269 2.17 19.60 -4.60
C LEU A 269 0.82 19.25 -3.98
N VAL A 270 -0.07 18.61 -4.75
CA VAL A 270 -1.42 18.23 -4.29
C VAL A 270 -1.34 17.29 -3.11
N PHE A 271 -0.48 16.26 -3.17
CA PHE A 271 -0.29 15.29 -2.08
C PHE A 271 0.21 15.98 -0.81
N ILE A 272 1.26 16.81 -0.89
CA ILE A 272 1.78 17.49 0.31
C ILE A 272 0.74 18.45 0.90
N SER A 273 0.07 19.25 0.06
CA SER A 273 -0.94 20.20 0.54
C SER A 273 -2.16 19.51 1.15
N SER A 274 -2.65 18.42 0.53
CA SER A 274 -3.84 17.73 1.02
C SER A 274 -3.53 16.92 2.28
N ARG A 275 -2.37 16.26 2.34
CA ARG A 275 -2.00 15.34 3.44
C ARG A 275 -1.38 16.01 4.66
N LEU A 276 -0.57 17.04 4.46
CA LEU A 276 0.15 17.71 5.56
C LEU A 276 -0.41 19.08 5.89
N GLY A 277 -1.21 19.68 5.00
CA GLY A 277 -1.94 20.92 5.25
C GLY A 277 -3.38 20.64 5.62
N VAL A 278 -4.22 20.34 4.62
CA VAL A 278 -5.67 20.25 4.78
C VAL A 278 -6.09 19.15 5.76
N TYR A 279 -5.54 17.93 5.63
CA TYR A 279 -5.93 16.81 6.49
C TYR A 279 -5.71 17.09 7.99
N PRO A 280 -4.52 17.50 8.48
CA PRO A 280 -4.36 17.76 9.90
C PRO A 280 -5.09 19.02 10.38
N VAL A 281 -5.12 20.09 9.58
CA VAL A 281 -5.72 21.37 10.00
C VAL A 281 -7.25 21.35 9.96
N TRP A 282 -7.86 20.61 9.02
CA TRP A 282 -9.32 20.51 8.90
C TRP A 282 -9.85 19.20 9.46
N ILE A 283 -9.40 18.06 8.92
CA ILE A 283 -9.98 16.74 9.24
C ILE A 283 -9.63 16.31 10.66
N LEU A 284 -8.34 16.27 11.02
CA LEU A 284 -7.96 15.90 12.39
C LEU A 284 -8.47 16.91 13.41
N ASN A 285 -8.48 18.20 13.04
CA ASN A 285 -9.02 19.23 13.93
C ASN A 285 -10.51 18.99 14.23
N THR A 286 -11.32 18.69 13.21
CA THR A 286 -12.75 18.47 13.40
C THR A 286 -13.04 17.18 14.18
N THR A 287 -12.29 16.09 13.96
CA THR A 287 -12.52 14.81 14.63
C THR A 287 -11.92 14.72 16.04
N LEU A 288 -10.91 15.51 16.36
CA LEU A 288 -10.27 15.50 17.69
C LEU A 288 -10.84 16.59 18.60
N PHE A 289 -11.09 17.79 18.08
CA PHE A 289 -11.48 18.95 18.89
C PHE A 289 -12.96 19.30 18.74
N GLU A 290 -13.45 19.54 17.52
CA GLU A 290 -14.84 19.98 17.31
C GLU A 290 -15.84 18.91 17.74
N SER A 291 -15.60 17.65 17.39
CA SER A 291 -16.46 16.54 17.84
C SER A 291 -16.41 16.35 19.35
N TRP A 292 -15.26 16.61 19.99
CA TRP A 292 -15.15 16.51 21.45
C TRP A 292 -16.01 17.58 22.10
N GLU A 293 -15.95 18.81 21.60
CA GLU A 293 -16.75 19.94 22.09
C GLU A 293 -18.26 19.68 21.93
N ILE A 294 -18.69 19.13 20.80
CA ILE A 294 -20.11 19.00 20.44
C ILE A 294 -20.74 17.69 20.97
N VAL A 295 -20.04 16.56 20.84
CA VAL A 295 -20.58 15.21 21.12
C VAL A 295 -20.01 14.63 22.42
N GLY A 296 -18.76 14.98 22.74
CA GLY A 296 -18.01 14.37 23.83
C GLY A 296 -17.39 13.01 23.47
N PRO A 297 -16.40 12.54 24.25
CA PRO A 297 -15.67 11.33 23.96
C PRO A 297 -16.44 10.06 24.36
N TYR A 298 -16.28 9.01 23.55
CA TYR A 298 -16.74 7.64 23.84
C TYR A 298 -15.77 6.62 23.19
N PRO A 299 -15.83 5.31 23.52
CA PRO A 299 -14.78 4.36 23.15
C PRO A 299 -14.51 4.24 21.64
N SER A 300 -15.54 4.09 20.80
CA SER A 300 -15.39 3.99 19.34
C SER A 300 -14.79 5.26 18.72
N TRP A 301 -15.12 6.43 19.27
CA TRP A 301 -14.51 7.70 18.87
C TRP A 301 -12.97 7.71 19.04
N TRP A 302 -12.44 7.10 20.10
CA TRP A 302 -10.99 6.94 20.29
C TRP A 302 -10.36 6.04 19.24
N VAL A 303 -11.02 4.93 18.90
CA VAL A 303 -10.54 3.99 17.87
C VAL A 303 -10.50 4.67 16.51
N PHE A 304 -11.56 5.40 16.15
CA PHE A 304 -11.63 6.15 14.90
C PHE A 304 -10.51 7.18 14.78
N ASN A 305 -10.30 8.00 15.82
CA ASN A 305 -9.24 9.00 15.83
C ASN A 305 -7.83 8.37 15.84
N PHE A 306 -7.62 7.25 16.53
CA PHE A 306 -6.37 6.52 16.46
C PHE A 306 -6.06 6.04 15.03
N LEU A 307 -7.06 5.52 14.31
CA LEU A 307 -6.91 5.12 12.92
C LEU A 307 -6.59 6.32 11.99
N LEU A 308 -7.20 7.48 12.23
CA LEU A 308 -6.90 8.71 11.49
C LEU A 308 -5.46 9.21 11.75
N LEU A 309 -4.97 9.08 12.99
CA LEU A 309 -3.59 9.42 13.36
C LEU A 309 -2.58 8.42 12.76
N LEU A 310 -2.91 7.12 12.76
CA LEU A 310 -2.12 6.11 12.06
C LEU A 310 -2.00 6.45 10.56
N LEU A 311 -3.12 6.84 9.95
CA LEU A 311 -3.14 7.27 8.56
C LEU A 311 -2.25 8.52 8.34
N GLN A 312 -2.25 9.47 9.28
CA GLN A 312 -1.36 10.64 9.21
C GLN A 312 0.12 10.30 9.33
N ALA A 313 0.48 9.32 10.16
CA ALA A 313 1.85 8.84 10.25
C ALA A 313 2.32 8.25 8.91
N LEU A 314 1.46 7.46 8.26
CA LEU A 314 1.74 6.93 6.92
C LEU A 314 1.88 8.05 5.87
N HIS A 315 1.02 9.07 5.92
CA HIS A 315 1.16 10.24 5.03
C HIS A 315 2.47 10.99 5.21
N THR A 316 2.92 11.17 6.45
CA THR A 316 4.22 11.78 6.75
C THR A 316 5.36 10.94 6.17
N PHE A 317 5.28 9.61 6.32
CA PHE A 317 6.25 8.68 5.72
C PHE A 317 6.31 8.81 4.18
N TRP A 318 5.18 8.79 3.49
CA TRP A 318 5.18 8.94 2.02
C TRP A 318 5.58 10.35 1.56
N SER A 319 5.20 11.39 2.29
CA SER A 319 5.62 12.76 2.01
C SER A 319 7.14 12.89 2.10
N TYR A 320 7.76 12.28 3.12
CA TYR A 320 9.22 12.20 3.22
C TYR A 320 9.85 11.53 1.99
N LEU A 321 9.27 10.43 1.48
CA LEU A 321 9.76 9.76 0.28
C LEU A 321 9.64 10.65 -0.97
N ILE A 322 8.52 11.36 -1.13
CA ILE A 322 8.28 12.27 -2.26
C ILE A 322 9.30 13.42 -2.23
N VAL A 323 9.48 14.06 -1.07
CA VAL A 323 10.45 15.14 -0.88
C VAL A 323 11.87 14.64 -1.11
N LYS A 324 12.23 13.45 -0.60
CA LYS A 324 13.54 12.83 -0.85
C LYS A 324 13.81 12.65 -2.35
N ILE A 325 12.83 12.17 -3.11
CA ILE A 325 12.94 12.01 -4.57
C ILE A 325 13.09 13.37 -5.25
N ALA A 326 12.30 14.37 -4.86
CA ALA A 326 12.36 15.73 -5.41
C ALA A 326 13.72 16.40 -5.14
N CYS A 327 14.23 16.35 -3.90
CA CYS A 327 15.53 16.90 -3.53
C CYS A 327 16.67 16.23 -4.30
N ARG A 328 16.65 14.90 -4.42
CA ARG A 328 17.65 14.17 -5.24
C ARG A 328 17.59 14.57 -6.71
N ALA A 329 16.38 14.80 -7.26
CA ALA A 329 16.22 15.25 -8.63
C ALA A 329 16.81 16.66 -8.85
N ILE A 330 16.67 17.57 -7.89
CA ILE A 330 17.26 18.91 -7.94
C ILE A 330 18.78 18.85 -7.83
N SER A 331 19.32 18.03 -6.92
CA SER A 331 20.77 17.87 -6.74
C SER A 331 21.47 17.25 -7.96
N LYS A 332 20.85 16.26 -8.61
CA LYS A 332 21.37 15.66 -9.87
C LYS A 332 21.09 16.55 -11.11
N GLY A 333 20.13 17.47 -11.03
CA GLY A 333 19.86 18.47 -12.07
C GLY A 333 21.04 19.41 -12.35
N LYS A 334 22.02 19.51 -11.43
CA LYS A 334 23.29 20.21 -11.64
C LYS A 334 24.28 19.46 -12.56
N SER A 335 24.03 18.20 -12.95
CA SER A 335 24.95 17.38 -13.77
C SER A 335 24.32 16.69 -15.00
N GLY A 336 23.17 17.16 -15.48
CA GLY A 336 22.64 16.79 -16.80
C GLY A 336 21.63 15.64 -16.86
N LYS A 337 20.69 15.77 -17.81
CA LYS A 337 19.58 14.88 -18.21
C LYS A 337 18.68 14.35 -17.07
N TRP A 338 17.62 15.11 -16.83
CA TRP A 338 16.59 14.92 -15.81
C TRP A 338 15.68 13.70 -16.04
N ASN A 339 15.58 12.83 -15.02
CA ASN A 339 14.68 11.68 -15.04
C ASN A 339 14.20 11.29 -13.59
N PRO A 340 13.20 11.99 -13.02
CA PRO A 340 12.71 11.79 -11.63
C PRO A 340 12.32 10.36 -11.29
N LEU A 341 11.66 9.66 -12.23
CA LEU A 341 11.24 8.27 -12.00
C LEU A 341 12.35 7.24 -12.24
N HIS A 342 13.47 7.62 -12.87
CA HIS A 342 14.68 6.78 -12.93
C HIS A 342 15.44 6.79 -11.60
N VAL A 343 15.40 7.92 -10.88
CA VAL A 343 15.89 8.00 -9.48
C VAL A 343 14.96 7.24 -8.54
N SER A 344 13.64 7.25 -8.79
CA SER A 344 12.73 6.33 -8.11
C SER A 344 12.97 4.88 -8.53
N LYS A 345 13.50 4.61 -9.74
CA LYS A 345 13.90 3.27 -10.11
C LYS A 345 15.06 2.87 -9.23
N ASP A 346 16.05 3.74 -8.99
CA ASP A 346 17.12 3.49 -8.02
C ASP A 346 16.62 3.39 -6.57
N ASP A 347 15.80 4.28 -6.01
CA ASP A 347 15.33 4.19 -4.60
C ASP A 347 14.21 3.15 -4.37
N ARG A 348 13.30 2.98 -5.34
CA ARG A 348 12.31 1.90 -5.35
C ARG A 348 12.96 0.60 -5.80
N SER A 349 14.16 0.60 -6.40
CA SER A 349 15.07 -0.53 -6.52
C SER A 349 16.09 -0.61 -5.38
N ASP A 350 16.27 0.36 -4.53
CA ASP A 350 16.95 0.14 -3.26
C ASP A 350 15.91 -0.58 -2.38
N ILE A 351 14.63 -0.25 -2.56
CA ILE A 351 13.46 -1.04 -2.12
C ILE A 351 13.06 -2.23 -3.05
N GLU A 352 13.64 -2.48 -4.23
CA GLU A 352 13.30 -3.64 -5.13
C GLU A 352 14.55 -4.39 -5.69
N SER A 353 15.75 -4.04 -5.24
CA SER A 353 17.08 -4.45 -5.75
C SER A 353 18.23 -4.25 -4.74
N SER A 354 18.03 -3.75 -3.51
CA SER A 354 19.06 -3.90 -2.45
C SER A 354 19.08 -5.28 -1.77
N SER A 355 18.48 -6.29 -2.40
CA SER A 355 18.84 -7.68 -2.07
C SER A 355 20.02 -8.03 -2.96
N ASP A 356 21.21 -8.10 -2.38
CA ASP A 356 22.44 -8.76 -2.88
C ASP A 356 23.65 -7.83 -3.17
N GLU A 357 23.91 -6.79 -2.36
CA GLU A 357 25.24 -6.12 -2.32
C GLU A 357 25.68 -5.83 -0.86
N GLU A 358 25.58 -6.82 0.03
CA GLU A 358 26.36 -6.87 1.28
C GLU A 358 26.67 -8.34 1.60
N ASP A 359 27.67 -8.90 0.91
CA ASP A 359 28.66 -9.86 1.44
C ASP A 359 29.54 -10.36 0.29
N ALA A 360 30.56 -9.58 -0.02
CA ALA A 360 31.75 -10.09 -0.70
C ALA A 360 32.96 -9.43 -0.03
N PRO A 361 33.91 -10.20 0.54
CA PRO A 361 35.15 -9.63 1.03
C PRO A 361 35.87 -8.96 -0.14
N ARG A 362 36.13 -7.66 -0.03
CA ARG A 362 37.04 -6.99 -0.98
C ARG A 362 38.38 -7.72 -0.93
N PRO A 363 38.96 -8.17 -2.05
CA PRO A 363 40.31 -8.70 -2.04
C PRO A 363 41.24 -7.57 -1.62
N ALA A 364 41.97 -7.77 -0.52
CA ALA A 364 43.06 -6.89 -0.13
C ALA A 364 44.04 -6.80 -1.30
N GLN A 365 44.11 -5.64 -1.95
CA GLN A 365 45.23 -5.31 -2.83
C GLN A 365 46.48 -5.25 -1.94
N LYS A 366 47.27 -6.33 -1.96
CA LYS A 366 48.68 -6.28 -1.58
C LYS A 366 49.38 -5.36 -2.58
N LEU A 367 49.62 -4.11 -2.17
CA LEU A 367 50.53 -3.22 -2.87
C LEU A 367 51.95 -3.51 -2.35
N HIS A 368 52.73 -4.23 -3.15
CA HIS A 368 54.18 -4.32 -2.94
C HIS A 368 54.85 -3.05 -3.47
N SER A 369 55.38 -2.28 -2.52
CA SER A 369 56.66 -1.55 -2.50
C SER A 369 57.13 -0.76 -3.74
N SER A 370 57.32 0.56 -3.56
CA SER A 370 58.63 1.20 -3.78
C SER A 370 58.78 2.52 -2.99
N ALA A 371 59.99 2.71 -2.46
CA ALA A 371 60.50 3.72 -1.53
C ALA A 371 60.23 5.20 -1.83
N THR A 372 60.25 6.04 -0.78
CA THR A 372 61.25 7.13 -0.61
C THR A 372 61.24 7.72 0.83
N ASN A 373 62.43 8.18 1.24
CA ASN A 373 62.87 8.64 2.56
C ASN A 373 62.13 9.86 3.16
N GLY A 374 62.16 9.97 4.50
CA GLY A 374 61.87 11.20 5.24
C GLY A 374 61.95 11.04 6.76
N THR A 375 63.00 11.60 7.35
CA THR A 375 63.44 11.54 8.75
C THR A 375 62.70 12.45 9.74
N ASN A 376 62.82 12.11 11.03
CA ASN A 376 62.77 12.93 12.27
C ASN A 376 61.42 13.22 12.94
N GLY A 377 61.38 13.01 14.27
CA GLY A 377 60.44 13.70 15.16
C GLY A 377 60.04 12.94 16.42
N THR A 378 60.82 13.10 17.49
CA THR A 378 60.68 12.62 18.87
C THR A 378 59.38 12.93 19.62
N ASN A 379 59.07 12.04 20.58
CA ASN A 379 58.53 12.23 21.95
C ASN A 379 57.11 12.79 22.18
N GLY A 380 56.35 12.07 23.01
CA GLY A 380 55.15 12.57 23.69
C GLY A 380 54.30 11.48 24.34
N THR A 381 54.75 10.95 25.47
CA THR A 381 53.95 10.16 26.42
C THR A 381 52.83 11.00 27.05
N ASN A 382 51.61 10.46 27.14
CA ASN A 382 50.86 10.24 28.40
C ASN A 382 49.49 9.64 28.09
N GLY A 383 49.18 8.54 28.78
CA GLY A 383 47.99 7.74 28.56
C GLY A 383 46.74 8.25 29.26
N CYS A 384 45.60 7.71 28.83
CA CYS A 384 44.55 7.26 29.73
C CYS A 384 43.82 6.08 29.06
N LEU A 385 43.69 4.99 29.81
CA LEU A 385 43.08 3.71 29.45
C LEU A 385 41.55 3.73 29.71
N PRO A 386 40.79 2.67 29.42
CA PRO A 386 39.62 2.70 28.57
C PRO A 386 38.30 2.79 29.33
N LEU A 387 37.24 3.30 28.69
CA LEU A 387 35.87 3.04 29.12
C LEU A 387 35.25 1.97 28.22
N VAL A 388 35.01 0.81 28.81
CA VAL A 388 34.31 -0.34 28.25
C VAL A 388 32.85 -0.28 28.70
N SER A 389 31.95 -0.71 27.79
CA SER A 389 30.56 -1.19 27.97
C SER A 389 29.40 -0.17 27.97
N PRO A 390 28.15 -0.59 27.66
CA PRO A 390 27.74 -1.72 26.82
C PRO A 390 26.57 -1.44 25.85
N MET A 391 26.52 -2.35 24.88
CA MET A 391 25.40 -2.80 24.05
C MET A 391 24.04 -2.85 24.78
N HIS A 392 23.09 -2.00 24.38
CA HIS A 392 21.67 -2.18 24.71
C HIS A 392 20.93 -2.89 23.56
N LYS A 393 20.65 -4.17 23.79
CA LYS A 393 19.55 -4.90 23.13
C LYS A 393 18.23 -4.19 23.51
N VAL A 394 17.49 -3.73 22.50
CA VAL A 394 16.06 -3.42 22.66
C VAL A 394 15.29 -4.67 22.26
N THR A 395 15.06 -5.54 23.23
CA THR A 395 14.09 -6.65 23.14
C THR A 395 12.78 -6.21 23.79
N GLY A 396 11.66 -6.38 23.08
CA GLY A 396 10.32 -6.47 23.67
C GLY A 396 9.33 -5.41 23.16
N LEU A 397 8.53 -5.78 22.14
CA LEU A 397 7.18 -5.22 22.04
C LEU A 397 6.33 -5.86 23.17
N PRO A 398 5.47 -5.09 23.86
CA PRO A 398 4.57 -5.65 24.87
C PRO A 398 3.55 -6.60 24.22
N VAL A 399 3.36 -7.75 24.86
CA VAL A 399 2.49 -8.88 24.48
C VAL A 399 1.01 -8.49 24.25
N CYS A 400 0.61 -7.26 24.59
CA CYS A 400 -0.74 -6.73 24.37
C CYS A 400 -0.98 -6.26 22.91
N ALA A 401 0.05 -5.76 22.20
CA ALA A 401 -0.08 -5.29 20.81
C ALA A 401 -0.16 -6.45 19.80
N GLN A 402 0.48 -7.58 20.10
CA GLN A 402 0.34 -8.81 19.31
C GLN A 402 -1.04 -9.46 19.47
N SER A 403 -1.64 -9.34 20.66
CA SER A 403 -3.00 -9.85 20.91
C SER A 403 -4.06 -9.08 20.13
N TRP A 404 -3.89 -7.76 19.89
CA TRP A 404 -4.84 -6.95 19.10
C TRP A 404 -4.73 -7.11 17.58
N LEU A 405 -3.50 -7.27 17.06
CA LEU A 405 -3.28 -7.57 15.63
C LEU A 405 -3.77 -8.98 15.29
N LEU A 406 -3.57 -9.94 16.20
CA LEU A 406 -4.16 -11.27 16.09
C LEU A 406 -5.66 -11.24 16.31
N TYR A 407 -6.24 -10.45 17.23
CA TYR A 407 -7.70 -10.39 17.41
C TYR A 407 -8.45 -9.68 16.29
N SER A 408 -7.90 -8.63 15.69
CA SER A 408 -8.56 -7.96 14.55
C SER A 408 -8.54 -8.83 13.30
N SER A 409 -7.46 -9.59 13.09
CA SER A 409 -7.40 -10.64 12.07
C SER A 409 -8.24 -11.87 12.45
N HIS A 410 -8.34 -12.22 13.74
CA HIS A 410 -9.23 -13.26 14.23
C HIS A 410 -10.71 -12.87 14.18
N LEU A 411 -11.07 -11.58 14.26
CA LEU A 411 -12.44 -11.09 14.07
C LEU A 411 -12.81 -11.11 12.58
N LEU A 412 -11.89 -10.69 11.71
CA LEU A 412 -12.05 -10.83 10.26
C LEU A 412 -12.13 -12.31 9.81
N LEU A 413 -11.52 -13.24 10.55
CA LEU A 413 -11.53 -14.68 10.24
C LEU A 413 -12.59 -15.50 11.00
N LYS A 414 -12.97 -15.17 12.25
CA LYS A 414 -13.97 -15.92 13.04
C LYS A 414 -15.42 -15.61 12.65
N TYR A 415 -15.69 -14.45 12.07
CA TYR A 415 -17.05 -14.05 11.70
C TYR A 415 -17.42 -14.35 10.24
N ASN A 416 -16.92 -15.46 9.67
CA ASN A 416 -17.39 -15.99 8.39
C ASN A 416 -17.19 -15.06 7.16
N TRP A 417 -16.18 -14.18 7.17
CA TRP A 417 -15.87 -13.28 6.05
C TRP A 417 -14.85 -13.84 5.02
N CYS A 418 -14.35 -15.08 5.13
CA CYS A 418 -13.43 -15.62 4.09
C CYS A 418 -13.31 -17.17 3.94
N LEU A 419 -14.05 -18.03 4.66
CA LEU A 419 -13.70 -19.48 4.72
C LEU A 419 -14.83 -20.50 4.45
N ARG A 420 -15.86 -20.14 3.67
CA ARG A 420 -16.73 -21.16 3.01
C ARG A 420 -16.55 -21.29 1.50
N CYS A 421 -15.65 -20.52 0.89
CA CYS A 421 -15.25 -20.70 -0.52
C CYS A 421 -13.80 -21.22 -0.69
N LEU A 422 -13.10 -21.49 0.42
CA LEU A 422 -11.74 -22.02 0.41
C LEU A 422 -11.69 -23.43 1.04
N ASP A 423 -12.53 -24.33 0.53
CA ASP A 423 -12.20 -25.75 0.51
C ASP A 423 -11.51 -26.04 -0.83
N PHE A 424 -10.22 -25.68 -0.92
CA PHE A 424 -9.34 -26.08 -2.01
C PHE A 424 -8.43 -27.22 -1.53
N SER A 425 -9.05 -28.31 -1.10
CA SER A 425 -8.41 -29.61 -0.95
C SER A 425 -8.92 -30.55 -2.06
N ALA A 426 -8.82 -30.09 -3.31
CA ALA A 426 -9.06 -30.90 -4.50
C ALA A 426 -8.56 -30.16 -5.76
N PHE A 427 -7.26 -29.93 -5.92
CA PHE A 427 -6.64 -29.80 -7.26
C PHE A 427 -5.13 -29.97 -7.15
N GLN A 428 -4.72 -31.16 -6.73
CA GLN A 428 -3.40 -31.70 -7.02
C GLN A 428 -3.63 -32.87 -7.99
N THR A 429 -2.85 -32.89 -9.08
CA THR A 429 -2.99 -33.70 -10.32
C THR A 429 -4.09 -33.17 -11.26
N ASP A 430 -3.82 -32.76 -12.50
CA ASP A 430 -3.20 -33.60 -13.52
C ASP A 430 -2.35 -32.79 -14.53
N LYS A 431 -1.08 -33.19 -14.67
CA LYS A 431 -0.22 -32.88 -15.81
C LYS A 431 -0.35 -34.05 -16.79
N SER A 432 -1.44 -34.11 -17.56
CA SER A 432 -1.48 -34.93 -18.77
C SER A 432 -2.67 -34.54 -19.64
N LEU A 433 -2.42 -33.83 -20.73
CA LEU A 433 -3.08 -34.00 -22.04
C LEU A 433 -2.56 -32.90 -22.96
N TYR A 434 -1.41 -33.13 -23.60
CA TYR A 434 -1.06 -32.62 -24.94
C TYR A 434 0.17 -33.41 -25.41
N ARG A 435 -0.08 -34.64 -25.86
CA ARG A 435 0.73 -35.40 -26.81
C ARG A 435 -0.14 -36.48 -27.46
N TYR A 436 0.00 -36.58 -28.78
CA TYR A 436 -0.77 -37.39 -29.76
C TYR A 436 -2.16 -36.82 -30.05
N LYS A 437 -2.51 -36.38 -31.27
CA LYS A 437 -2.00 -36.61 -32.63
C LYS A 437 -1.91 -35.28 -33.38
#